data_AF-A0A151SP31-F1
#
_entry.id   AF-A0A151SP31-F1
#
_cell.length_a   1.000
_cell.length_b   1.000
_cell.length_c   1.000
_cell.angle_alpha   90.00
_cell.angle_beta   90.00
_cell.angle_gamma   90.00
#
_symmetry.space_group_name_H-M   'P 1'
#
loop_
_entity.id
_entity.type
_entity.pdbx_description
1 polymer ?
#
loop_
_entity_poly.entity_id
_entity_poly.type
_entity_poly.pdbx_seq_one_letter_code
_entity_poly.pdbx_strand_id
1 'polypeptide(L)'
;MRPPNVPEDHIYLKAFPFSLEDLAKDWLYYLAPGSITGWDDLKRVFLEKFFPASRTTAIRKDISGIRQLTGESLYEYWERFKRLCASCPHHQISEQLLLQYFYEGLKMMDRSMIDAASGGALGDMTPASTRRVIEKMASNSQEFNMRSDAIFVRGVHDVGASESIEHE
;
A
#
# COMPACT_ATOMS: atom_id res chain seq x y z
N MET A 1 29.42 17.46 -6.25
CA MET A 1 29.79 18.89 -6.26
C MET A 1 28.58 19.69 -6.71
N ARG A 2 28.08 20.63 -5.90
CA ARG A 2 27.01 21.56 -6.31
C ARG A 2 27.70 22.76 -7.00
N PRO A 3 27.37 23.12 -8.25
CA PRO A 3 27.95 24.32 -8.87
C PRO A 3 27.51 25.56 -8.07
N PRO A 4 28.42 26.49 -7.74
CA PRO A 4 28.05 27.75 -7.08
C PRO A 4 27.11 28.55 -8.01
N ASN A 5 26.05 29.14 -7.45
CA ASN A 5 25.14 30.09 -8.11
C ASN A 5 24.09 29.55 -9.11
N VAL A 6 23.75 28.26 -9.09
CA VAL A 6 22.57 27.76 -9.85
C VAL A 6 21.35 27.74 -8.93
N PRO A 7 20.26 28.48 -9.25
CA PRO A 7 19.00 28.37 -8.52
C PRO A 7 18.49 26.93 -8.53
N GLU A 8 18.02 26.42 -7.39
CA GLU A 8 17.58 25.02 -7.26
C GLU A 8 16.48 24.66 -8.27
N ASP A 9 15.60 25.62 -8.58
CA ASP A 9 14.59 25.51 -9.64
C ASP A 9 15.16 25.07 -11.00
N HIS A 10 16.32 25.61 -11.40
CA HIS A 10 16.95 25.23 -12.67
C HIS A 10 17.48 23.78 -12.62
N ILE A 11 17.91 23.32 -11.45
CA ILE A 11 18.37 21.94 -11.26
C ILE A 11 17.18 20.99 -11.39
N TYR A 12 16.05 21.29 -10.73
CA TYR A 12 14.85 20.45 -10.77
C TYR A 12 14.24 20.40 -12.17
N LEU A 13 14.10 21.55 -12.84
CA LEU A 13 13.57 21.62 -14.21
C LEU A 13 14.39 20.78 -15.19
N LYS A 14 15.73 20.78 -15.06
CA LYS A 14 16.60 19.96 -15.90
C LYS A 14 16.58 18.48 -15.53
N ALA A 15 16.43 18.14 -14.26
CA ALA A 15 16.43 16.76 -13.80
C ALA A 15 15.08 16.04 -14.02
N PHE A 16 13.96 16.76 -13.95
CA PHE A 16 12.62 16.17 -13.99
C PHE A 16 12.31 15.31 -15.22
N PRO A 17 12.67 15.67 -16.46
CA PRO A 17 12.44 14.82 -17.63
C PRO A 17 13.06 13.42 -17.53
N PHE A 18 14.12 13.26 -16.72
CA PHE A 18 14.78 11.96 -16.49
C PHE A 18 14.06 11.10 -15.45
N SER A 19 13.13 11.67 -14.69
CA SER A 19 12.27 10.94 -13.75
C SER A 19 10.98 10.41 -14.36
N LEU A 20 10.69 10.77 -15.62
CA LEU A 20 9.46 10.40 -16.32
C LEU A 20 9.69 9.27 -17.32
N GLU A 21 8.66 8.45 -17.50
CA GLU A 21 8.59 7.37 -18.47
C GLU A 21 7.34 7.52 -19.34
N ASP A 22 7.39 6.92 -20.53
CA ASP A 22 6.26 6.79 -21.47
C ASP A 22 5.43 8.08 -21.66
N LEU A 23 4.11 7.96 -21.45
CA LEU A 23 3.13 9.02 -21.65
C LEU A 23 3.41 10.29 -20.82
N ALA A 24 4.03 10.15 -19.65
CA ALA A 24 4.37 11.30 -18.82
C ALA A 24 5.53 12.09 -19.43
N LYS A 25 6.51 11.37 -19.98
CA LYS A 25 7.66 11.96 -20.66
C LYS A 25 7.23 12.61 -21.98
N ASP A 26 6.42 11.92 -22.79
CA ASP A 26 5.91 12.45 -24.05
C ASP A 26 5.07 13.72 -23.84
N TRP A 27 4.18 13.70 -22.85
CA TRP A 27 3.38 14.87 -22.48
C TRP A 27 4.24 16.09 -22.16
N LEU A 28 5.34 15.90 -21.42
CA LEU A 28 6.24 16.99 -21.04
C LEU A 28 6.86 17.66 -22.28
N TYR A 29 7.24 16.86 -23.28
CA TYR A 29 7.83 17.36 -24.53
C TYR A 29 6.81 18.02 -25.48
N TYR A 30 5.52 17.71 -25.32
CA TYR A 30 4.44 18.33 -26.11
C TYR A 30 3.89 19.65 -25.52
N LEU A 31 4.39 20.08 -24.36
CA LEU A 31 4.01 21.38 -23.81
C LEU A 31 4.48 22.53 -24.72
N ALA A 32 3.66 23.58 -24.82
CA ALA A 32 4.02 24.76 -25.61
C ALA A 32 5.30 25.41 -25.06
N PRO A 33 6.24 25.85 -25.92
CA PRO A 33 7.44 26.55 -25.47
C PRO A 33 7.08 27.75 -24.58
N GLY A 34 7.77 27.90 -23.45
CA GLY A 34 7.53 29.00 -22.50
C GLY A 34 6.28 28.86 -21.62
N SER A 35 5.53 27.76 -21.72
CA SER A 35 4.35 27.51 -20.85
C SER A 35 4.69 27.19 -19.39
N ILE A 36 5.94 26.81 -19.11
CA ILE A 36 6.46 26.51 -17.77
C ILE A 36 7.54 27.54 -17.44
N THR A 37 7.26 28.40 -16.47
CA THR A 37 8.17 29.50 -16.11
C THR A 37 9.04 29.21 -14.89
N GLY A 38 8.69 28.18 -14.12
CA GLY A 38 9.42 27.77 -12.92
C GLY A 38 9.10 26.34 -12.47
N TRP A 39 9.77 25.89 -11.42
CA TRP A 39 9.56 24.54 -10.87
C TRP A 39 8.16 24.36 -10.27
N ASP A 40 7.62 25.39 -9.62
CA ASP A 40 6.27 25.37 -9.06
C ASP A 40 5.18 25.24 -10.14
N ASP A 41 5.33 25.94 -11.26
CA ASP A 41 4.44 25.80 -12.41
C ASP A 41 4.46 24.38 -12.96
N LEU A 42 5.64 23.80 -13.13
CA LEU A 42 5.81 22.45 -13.63
C LEU A 42 5.11 21.43 -12.73
N LYS A 43 5.36 21.49 -11.42
CA LYS A 43 4.70 20.64 -10.44
C LYS A 43 3.19 20.76 -10.52
N ARG A 44 2.67 21.99 -10.59
CA ARG A 44 1.24 22.26 -10.65
C ARG A 44 0.61 21.61 -11.88
N VAL A 45 1.11 21.90 -13.08
CA VAL A 45 0.51 21.35 -14.31
C VAL A 45 0.69 19.83 -14.45
N PHE A 46 1.78 19.28 -13.93
CA PHE A 46 2.00 17.84 -13.89
C PHE A 46 0.98 17.14 -12.99
N LEU A 47 0.77 17.67 -11.78
CA LEU A 47 -0.23 17.14 -10.86
C LEU A 47 -1.64 17.31 -11.41
N GLU A 48 -1.98 18.45 -12.00
CA GLU A 48 -3.28 18.65 -12.67
C GLU A 48 -3.53 17.60 -13.76
N LYS A 49 -2.50 17.25 -14.54
CA LYS A 49 -2.62 16.27 -15.63
C LYS A 49 -2.69 14.82 -15.15
N PHE A 50 -1.81 14.40 -14.24
CA PHE A 50 -1.61 12.98 -13.90
C PHE A 50 -2.22 12.58 -12.54
N PHE A 51 -2.47 13.56 -11.67
CA PHE A 51 -3.10 13.37 -10.36
C PHE A 51 -4.23 14.39 -10.15
N PRO A 52 -5.26 14.38 -11.02
CA PRO A 52 -6.36 15.33 -10.89
C PRO A 52 -7.09 15.16 -9.56
N ALA A 53 -7.73 16.23 -9.08
CA ALA A 53 -8.49 16.23 -7.82
C ALA A 53 -9.57 15.13 -7.74
N SER A 54 -10.14 14.74 -8.88
CA SER A 54 -11.07 13.61 -8.98
C SER A 54 -10.42 12.28 -8.58
N ARG A 55 -9.17 12.05 -8.99
CA ARG A 55 -8.38 10.87 -8.62
C ARG A 55 -8.06 10.88 -7.13
N THR A 56 -7.62 12.01 -6.58
CA THR A 56 -7.41 12.18 -5.13
C THR A 56 -8.70 11.88 -4.35
N THR A 57 -9.84 12.36 -4.85
CA THR A 57 -11.16 12.14 -4.23
C THR A 57 -11.59 10.67 -4.26
N ALA A 58 -11.38 10.00 -5.40
CA ALA A 58 -11.63 8.56 -5.52
C ALA A 58 -10.77 7.76 -4.53
N ILE A 59 -9.46 8.06 -4.45
CA ILE A 59 -8.56 7.37 -3.53
C ILE A 59 -8.95 7.63 -2.07
N ARG A 60 -9.33 8.85 -1.69
CA ARG A 60 -9.87 9.12 -0.33
C ARG A 60 -11.10 8.28 -0.02
N LYS A 61 -12.02 8.15 -0.99
CA LYS A 61 -13.21 7.31 -0.85
C LYS A 61 -12.81 5.85 -0.66
N ASP A 62 -11.89 5.34 -1.47
CA ASP A 62 -11.40 3.96 -1.37
C ASP A 62 -10.71 3.70 -0.03
N ILE A 63 -9.92 4.65 0.47
CA ILE A 63 -9.28 4.57 1.79
C ILE A 63 -10.35 4.47 2.89
N SER A 64 -11.34 5.37 2.89
CA SER A 64 -12.42 5.37 3.90
C SER A 64 -13.34 4.15 3.82
N GLY A 65 -13.52 3.60 2.61
CA GLY A 65 -14.41 2.48 2.32
C GLY A 65 -13.71 1.12 2.35
N ILE A 66 -12.41 1.06 2.69
CA ILE A 66 -11.64 -0.17 2.59
C ILE A 66 -12.20 -1.23 3.56
N ARG A 67 -12.38 -2.45 3.08
CA ARG A 67 -12.82 -3.61 3.87
C ARG A 67 -11.92 -4.80 3.58
N GLN A 68 -11.68 -5.62 4.60
CA GLN A 68 -10.98 -6.88 4.45
C GLN A 68 -11.84 -7.87 3.67
N LEU A 69 -11.28 -8.44 2.60
CA LEU A 69 -11.98 -9.32 1.69
C LEU A 69 -12.15 -10.74 2.26
N THR A 70 -12.99 -11.55 1.62
CA THR A 70 -13.11 -12.97 1.97
C THR A 70 -11.90 -13.76 1.48
N GLY A 71 -11.30 -14.52 2.40
CA GLY A 71 -10.04 -15.22 2.17
C GLY A 71 -8.78 -14.36 2.31
N GLU A 72 -8.92 -13.03 2.47
CA GLU A 72 -7.77 -12.13 2.62
C GLU A 72 -7.25 -12.18 4.06
N SER A 73 -5.98 -12.53 4.22
CA SER A 73 -5.28 -12.50 5.51
C SER A 73 -5.08 -11.07 6.02
N LEU A 74 -4.85 -10.92 7.33
CA LEU A 74 -4.53 -9.62 7.92
C LEU A 74 -3.29 -8.98 7.28
N TYR A 75 -2.28 -9.79 6.94
CA TYR A 75 -1.10 -9.35 6.21
C TYR A 75 -1.43 -8.73 4.86
N GLU A 76 -2.17 -9.47 4.01
CA GLU A 76 -2.54 -8.99 2.67
C GLU A 76 -3.39 -7.73 2.74
N TYR A 77 -4.31 -7.68 3.70
CA TYR A 77 -5.15 -6.51 3.94
C TYR A 77 -4.33 -5.28 4.33
N TRP A 78 -3.38 -5.44 5.25
CA TRP A 78 -2.48 -4.36 5.66
C TRP A 78 -1.59 -3.87 4.51
N GLU A 79 -1.02 -4.79 3.73
CA GLU A 79 -0.21 -4.45 2.56
C GLU A 79 -1.05 -3.71 1.50
N ARG A 80 -2.29 -4.15 1.25
CA ARG A 80 -3.21 -3.47 0.32
C ARG A 80 -3.56 -2.07 0.81
N PHE A 81 -3.82 -1.90 2.10
CA PHE A 81 -4.06 -0.59 2.70
C PHE A 81 -2.87 0.36 2.55
N LYS A 82 -1.65 -0.10 2.83
CA LYS A 82 -0.42 0.69 2.65
C LYS A 82 -0.21 1.11 1.19
N ARG A 83 -0.39 0.20 0.24
CA ARG A 83 -0.31 0.52 -1.20
C ARG A 83 -1.35 1.56 -1.61
N LEU A 84 -2.57 1.44 -1.10
CA LEU A 84 -3.64 2.39 -1.38
C LEU A 84 -3.29 3.79 -0.85
N CYS A 85 -2.79 3.91 0.37
CA CYS A 85 -2.33 5.19 0.92
C CYS A 85 -1.16 5.78 0.11
N ALA A 86 -0.18 4.96 -0.26
CA ALA A 86 0.99 5.38 -1.04
C ALA A 86 0.64 5.84 -2.46
N SER A 87 -0.50 5.40 -3.02
CA SER A 87 -0.96 5.82 -4.35
C SER A 87 -1.32 7.31 -4.44
N CYS A 88 -1.53 7.98 -3.30
CA CYS A 88 -1.82 9.41 -3.25
C CYS A 88 -1.23 10.03 -1.97
N PRO A 89 0.07 10.34 -1.92
CA PRO A 89 0.71 10.88 -0.70
C PRO A 89 0.13 12.22 -0.23
N HIS A 90 -0.58 12.93 -1.12
CA HIS A 90 -1.28 14.20 -0.83
C HIS A 90 -2.77 14.01 -0.50
N HIS A 91 -3.16 12.82 -0.01
CA HIS A 91 -4.55 12.51 0.34
C HIS A 91 -5.09 13.35 1.52
N GLN A 92 -4.24 13.99 2.34
CA GLN A 92 -4.61 14.89 3.45
C GLN A 92 -5.45 14.23 4.57
N ILE A 93 -5.36 12.92 4.71
CA ILE A 93 -6.01 12.15 5.77
C ILE A 93 -5.00 11.98 6.89
N SER A 94 -5.38 12.28 8.13
CA SER A 94 -4.50 12.13 9.28
C SER A 94 -4.19 10.64 9.53
N GLU A 95 -3.00 10.37 10.08
CA GLU A 95 -2.61 8.99 10.39
C GLU A 95 -3.60 8.30 11.34
N GLN A 96 -4.11 9.02 12.33
CA GLN A 96 -5.14 8.51 13.24
C GLN A 96 -6.39 8.05 12.48
N LEU A 97 -6.88 8.86 11.54
CA LEU A 97 -8.08 8.53 10.77
C LEU A 97 -7.83 7.41 9.75
N LEU A 98 -6.61 7.32 9.18
CA LEU A 98 -6.19 6.19 8.35
C LEU A 98 -6.29 4.87 9.13
N LEU A 99 -5.70 4.84 10.33
CA LEU A 99 -5.71 3.65 11.18
C LEU A 99 -7.12 3.29 11.65
N GLN A 100 -7.97 4.29 11.90
CA GLN A 100 -9.38 4.09 12.20
C GLN A 100 -10.10 3.41 11.02
N TYR A 101 -9.97 3.92 9.79
CA TYR A 101 -10.62 3.30 8.62
C TYR A 101 -10.14 1.88 8.37
N PHE A 102 -8.84 1.62 8.55
CA PHE A 102 -8.28 0.28 8.49
C PHE A 102 -8.95 -0.64 9.52
N TYR A 103 -9.01 -0.22 10.79
CA TYR A 103 -9.59 -1.00 11.87
C TYR A 103 -11.09 -1.25 11.68
N GLU A 104 -11.84 -0.23 11.26
CA GLU A 104 -13.27 -0.32 10.93
C GLU A 104 -13.56 -1.30 9.78
N GLY A 105 -12.59 -1.49 8.88
CA GLY A 105 -12.70 -2.41 7.76
C GLY A 105 -12.29 -3.86 8.03
N LEU A 106 -11.72 -4.16 9.20
CA LEU A 106 -11.34 -5.51 9.60
C LEU A 106 -12.54 -6.44 9.78
N LYS A 107 -12.30 -7.72 9.57
CA LYS A 107 -13.22 -8.79 10.00
C LYS A 107 -13.17 -8.96 11.51
N MET A 108 -14.26 -9.52 12.06
CA MET A 108 -14.43 -9.70 13.51
C MET A 108 -13.28 -10.47 14.16
N MET A 109 -12.74 -11.49 13.49
CA MET A 109 -11.65 -12.32 14.02
C MET A 109 -10.35 -11.53 14.15
N ASP A 110 -9.91 -10.85 13.08
CA ASP A 110 -8.69 -10.05 13.09
C ASP A 110 -8.81 -8.82 13.99
N ARG A 111 -10.00 -8.22 14.05
CA ARG A 111 -10.32 -7.14 15.00
C ARG A 111 -10.13 -7.61 16.45
N SER A 112 -10.73 -8.76 16.81
CA SER A 112 -10.61 -9.32 18.16
C SER A 112 -9.16 -9.65 18.52
N MET A 113 -8.37 -10.12 17.55
CA MET A 113 -6.95 -10.41 17.73
C MET A 113 -6.13 -9.15 18.01
N ILE A 114 -6.43 -8.07 17.29
CA ILE A 114 -5.80 -6.76 17.52
C ILE A 114 -6.20 -6.17 18.87
N ASP A 115 -7.47 -6.25 19.27
CA ASP A 115 -7.94 -5.77 20.58
C ASP A 115 -7.26 -6.51 21.73
N ALA A 116 -7.15 -7.84 21.62
CA ALA A 116 -6.44 -8.66 22.60
C ALA A 116 -4.95 -8.30 22.70
N ALA A 117 -4.29 -8.06 21.56
CA ALA A 117 -2.89 -7.63 21.53
C ALA A 117 -2.67 -6.20 22.06
N SER A 118 -3.71 -5.37 21.99
CA SER A 118 -3.69 -3.97 22.42
C SER A 118 -4.04 -3.79 23.90
N GLY A 119 -4.50 -4.85 24.57
CA GLY A 119 -4.95 -4.79 25.96
C GLY A 119 -6.33 -4.15 26.15
N GLY A 120 -7.13 -4.07 25.07
CA GLY A 120 -8.42 -3.38 25.04
C GLY A 120 -8.69 -2.70 23.70
N ALA A 121 -9.68 -1.80 23.68
CA ALA A 121 -10.03 -1.04 22.48
C ALA A 121 -8.92 -0.05 22.10
N LEU A 122 -8.66 0.11 20.79
CA LEU A 122 -7.61 0.98 20.24
C LEU A 122 -7.77 2.48 20.52
N GLY A 123 -8.89 2.91 21.12
CA GLY A 123 -9.26 4.32 21.27
C GLY A 123 -8.25 5.18 22.05
N ASP A 124 -7.49 4.58 22.96
CA ASP A 124 -6.54 5.28 23.83
C ASP A 124 -5.09 5.18 23.34
N MET A 125 -4.83 4.46 22.26
CA MET A 125 -3.48 4.24 21.74
C MET A 125 -3.03 5.38 20.83
N THR A 126 -1.75 5.75 20.94
CA THR A 126 -1.14 6.67 19.96
C THR A 126 -1.12 6.02 18.57
N PRO A 127 -1.22 6.79 17.48
CA PRO A 127 -1.15 6.25 16.11
C PRO A 127 0.09 5.38 15.86
N ALA A 128 1.23 5.77 16.43
CA ALA A 128 2.48 5.01 16.33
C ALA A 128 2.39 3.63 17.01
N SER A 129 1.80 3.58 18.22
CA SER A 129 1.58 2.33 18.94
C SER A 129 0.60 1.42 18.20
N THR A 130 -0.51 1.99 17.71
CA THR A 130 -1.52 1.25 16.93
C THR A 130 -0.93 0.66 15.66
N ARG A 131 -0.16 1.44 14.88
CA ARG A 131 0.56 0.96 13.71
C ARG A 131 1.49 -0.20 14.05
N ARG A 132 2.27 -0.07 15.13
CA ARG A 132 3.22 -1.11 15.56
C ARG A 132 2.51 -2.43 15.90
N VAL A 133 1.35 -2.37 16.56
CA VAL A 133 0.55 -3.56 16.85
C VAL A 133 0.04 -4.18 15.56
N ILE A 134 -0.55 -3.39 14.66
CA ILE A 134 -1.05 -3.87 13.36
C ILE A 134 0.06 -4.55 12.56
N GLU A 135 1.25 -3.93 12.45
CA GLU A 135 2.39 -4.49 11.75
C GLU A 135 2.83 -5.84 12.35
N LYS A 136 2.94 -5.91 13.68
CA LYS A 136 3.29 -7.16 14.37
C LYS A 136 2.27 -8.26 14.10
N MET A 137 0.99 -7.93 14.18
CA MET A 137 -0.09 -8.91 13.97
C MET A 137 -0.20 -9.35 12.52
N ALA A 138 -0.01 -8.43 11.56
CA ALA A 138 0.09 -8.73 10.15
C ALA A 138 1.24 -9.72 9.88
N SER A 139 2.45 -9.45 10.38
CA SER A 139 3.60 -10.37 10.23
C SER A 139 3.32 -11.75 10.84
N ASN A 140 2.76 -11.81 12.04
CA ASN A 140 2.40 -13.09 12.68
C ASN A 140 1.38 -13.89 11.85
N SER A 141 0.40 -13.21 11.25
CA SER A 141 -0.60 -13.86 10.41
C SER A 141 0.02 -14.49 9.15
N GLN A 142 1.04 -13.83 8.57
CA GLN A 142 1.76 -14.36 7.41
C GLN A 142 2.53 -15.64 7.77
N GLU A 143 3.25 -15.63 8.89
CA GLU A 143 4.00 -16.80 9.36
C GLU A 143 3.11 -18.01 9.65
N PHE A 144 1.93 -17.78 10.25
CA PHE A 144 0.97 -18.84 10.52
C PHE A 144 0.42 -19.45 9.22
N ASN A 145 0.00 -18.62 8.27
CA ASN A 145 -0.49 -19.09 6.97
C ASN A 145 0.58 -19.91 6.22
N MET A 146 1.84 -19.43 6.19
CA MET A 146 2.95 -20.17 5.57
C MET A 146 3.19 -21.54 6.22
N ARG A 147 3.02 -21.66 7.54
CA ARG A 147 3.14 -22.94 8.26
C ARG A 147 1.97 -23.87 7.93
N SER A 148 0.75 -23.35 7.87
CA SER A 148 -0.43 -24.12 7.48
C SER A 148 -0.32 -24.66 6.05
N ASP A 149 0.16 -23.84 5.11
CA ASP A 149 0.39 -24.26 3.72
C ASP A 149 1.50 -25.32 3.62
N ALA A 150 2.59 -25.16 4.37
CA ALA A 150 3.68 -26.15 4.40
C ALA A 150 3.21 -27.50 4.98
N ILE A 151 2.32 -27.49 5.98
CA ILE A 151 1.71 -28.70 6.54
C ILE A 151 0.78 -29.35 5.50
N PHE A 152 -0.03 -28.56 4.79
CA PHE A 152 -0.92 -29.06 3.75
C PHE A 152 -0.14 -29.72 2.60
N VAL A 153 0.93 -29.06 2.11
CA VAL A 153 1.80 -29.62 1.05
C VAL A 153 2.47 -30.92 1.48
N ARG A 154 2.85 -31.06 2.76
CA ARG A 154 3.49 -32.28 3.28
C ARG A 154 2.51 -33.44 3.51
N GLY A 155 1.21 -33.16 3.65
CA GLY A 155 0.16 -34.16 3.86
C GLY A 155 -0.36 -34.88 2.62
N VAL A 156 0.03 -34.47 1.40
CA VAL A 156 -0.46 -35.06 0.13
C VAL A 156 0.50 -36.11 -0.46
N HIS A 157 1.56 -36.48 0.25
CA HIS A 157 2.49 -37.55 -0.16
C HIS A 157 2.39 -38.77 0.76
N ASP A 158 1.28 -39.51 0.73
CA ASP A 158 1.30 -40.98 0.77
C ASP A 158 -0.10 -41.58 0.56
N VAL A 159 -0.33 -42.25 -0.58
CA VAL A 159 -0.97 -43.57 -0.69
C VAL A 159 -0.53 -44.14 -2.04
N GLY A 160 0.71 -44.64 -2.09
CA GLY A 160 1.21 -45.44 -3.21
C GLY A 160 0.70 -46.88 -3.11
N ALA A 161 0.05 -47.33 -4.18
CA ALA A 161 -0.50 -48.66 -4.43
C ALA A 161 0.31 -49.85 -3.87
N SER A 162 -0.39 -50.79 -3.22
CA SER A 162 0.05 -52.18 -3.14
C SER A 162 -1.16 -53.10 -3.05
N GLU A 163 -1.51 -53.77 -4.15
CA GLU A 163 -2.16 -55.07 -4.06
C GLU A 163 -1.41 -56.03 -4.98
N SER A 164 -0.92 -57.08 -4.34
CA SER A 164 0.06 -58.03 -4.82
C SER A 164 -0.61 -59.14 -5.62
N ILE A 165 0.14 -59.64 -6.60
CA ILE A 165 -0.10 -60.80 -7.45
C ILE A 165 -0.54 -62.03 -6.63
N GLU A 166 -1.71 -62.59 -6.93
CA GLU A 166 -2.10 -63.93 -6.49
C GLU A 166 -1.61 -64.98 -7.49
N HIS A 167 -0.93 -66.00 -6.96
CA HIS A 167 -0.66 -67.28 -7.60
C HIS A 167 -1.69 -68.29 -7.11
N GLU A 168 -2.49 -68.87 -8.00
CA GLU A 168 -2.81 -70.31 -8.02
C GLU A 168 -3.18 -70.76 -9.44
#